data_AF-A0A117RV50-F1
#
_entry.id   AF-A0A117RV50-F1
#
_cell.length_a   1.000
_cell.length_b   1.000
_cell.length_c   1.000
_cell.angle_alpha   90.00
_cell.angle_beta   90.00
_cell.angle_gamma   90.00
#
_symmetry.space_group_name_H-M   'P 1'
#
loop_
_entity.id
_entity.type
_entity.pdbx_description
1 polymer ?
#
loop_
_entity_poly.entity_id
_entity_poly.type
_entity_poly.pdbx_seq_one_letter_code
_entity_poly.pdbx_strand_id
1 'polypeptide(L)'
;MPRIVRMRGLLATSIGVTCAAAFALPLTSPATAAAVRPAPTAEAGAGAARAAALPGSTQSLPLTPLTRDRALGSADRGTRRTDVHRFSLLGVVWDDPDAVLHGRVQVRTRPAGGEAWSGWQDVETHNADHGADPGTAERTSGHVRGATAPLWVGESDGVEIRVHPDASLPAGLRLELVDPGGGAAPVHVPVAPRSRALPVTSTAELSPAERSASAANAPLARLGATKITALDRERTRRGLGTKKTGKHRAAPYIGPRPSIVTRRGWGADESMREAGFRYTTTVKAAFVHHTATGNNYTCAQAPSVIRGIYRYHVKSMGWRDIGYNFLIDKCGTIYEGRAGGVTKAVMGAHTLGFNTNSMGVAVLGTFTSAKPNSATVTAIARLTAWKLGLFGANPNGKTYLKSGGGNLYAKGKNVRLNVISGHRDGFATECPGKQLYGKLGTARSAAATYQGR
;
A
#
# COMPACT_ATOMS: atom_id res chain seq x y z
N MET A 1 -36.83 -43.67 14.25
CA MET A 1 -38.24 -43.28 14.03
C MET A 1 -38.30 -41.78 13.78
N PRO A 2 -38.49 -41.33 12.53
CA PRO A 2 -38.56 -39.91 12.19
C PRO A 2 -40.01 -39.41 12.16
N ARG A 3 -40.26 -38.17 12.62
CA ARG A 3 -41.55 -37.49 12.40
C ARG A 3 -41.38 -36.37 11.37
N ILE A 4 -41.89 -36.64 10.17
CA ILE A 4 -42.26 -35.67 9.13
C ILE A 4 -43.74 -35.37 9.32
N VAL A 5 -44.17 -34.10 9.43
CA VAL A 5 -45.50 -33.64 8.96
C VAL A 5 -45.47 -32.15 8.56
N ARG A 6 -45.56 -31.95 7.23
CA ARG A 6 -46.35 -31.01 6.40
C ARG A 6 -46.39 -29.48 6.62
N MET A 7 -46.07 -28.82 5.50
CA MET A 7 -46.58 -27.52 5.02
C MET A 7 -48.11 -27.50 4.83
N ARG A 8 -48.73 -26.35 5.08
CA ARG A 8 -49.87 -25.80 4.31
C ARG A 8 -49.78 -24.29 4.26
N GLY A 9 -50.05 -23.72 3.09
CA GLY A 9 -50.12 -22.28 2.85
C GLY A 9 -51.54 -21.79 2.54
N LEU A 10 -51.62 -20.46 2.48
CA LEU A 10 -52.61 -19.56 1.86
C LEU A 10 -53.98 -19.38 2.54
N LEU A 11 -54.29 -18.13 2.91
CA LEU A 11 -55.31 -17.29 2.25
C LEU A 11 -55.22 -15.82 2.71
N ALA A 12 -55.37 -14.92 1.75
CA ALA A 12 -55.41 -13.47 1.88
C ALA A 12 -56.84 -12.97 2.14
N THR A 13 -56.98 -11.81 2.79
CA THR A 13 -57.91 -10.71 2.46
C THR A 13 -57.77 -9.58 3.49
N SER A 14 -57.56 -8.34 3.04
CA SER A 14 -57.99 -7.15 3.78
C SER A 14 -58.38 -6.04 2.80
N ILE A 15 -59.53 -5.45 3.13
CA ILE A 15 -60.41 -4.59 2.35
C ILE A 15 -59.92 -3.14 2.39
N GLY A 16 -60.09 -2.42 1.27
CA GLY A 16 -59.71 -1.01 1.14
C GLY A 16 -60.73 0.00 1.70
N VAL A 17 -60.33 1.26 1.74
CA VAL A 17 -61.23 2.42 1.77
C VAL A 17 -60.66 3.51 0.87
N THR A 18 -61.44 3.88 -0.13
CA THR A 18 -61.29 4.99 -1.07
C THR A 18 -62.02 6.22 -0.56
N CYS A 19 -61.49 7.42 -0.80
CA CYS A 19 -62.25 8.67 -0.74
C CYS A 19 -61.95 9.50 -2.00
N ALA A 20 -63.01 9.84 -2.73
CA ALA A 20 -63.01 10.72 -3.87
C ALA A 20 -63.92 11.92 -3.57
N ALA A 21 -63.53 13.11 -4.01
CA ALA A 21 -64.43 14.24 -4.20
C ALA A 21 -63.98 15.03 -5.42
N ALA A 22 -64.91 15.21 -6.35
CA ALA A 22 -64.78 15.92 -7.61
C ALA A 22 -65.17 17.40 -7.45
N PHE A 23 -64.67 18.29 -8.31
CA PHE A 23 -65.41 19.49 -8.71
C PHE A 23 -65.02 19.95 -10.13
N ALA A 24 -66.04 20.40 -10.85
CA ALA A 24 -66.09 20.68 -12.28
C ALA A 24 -65.54 22.07 -12.66
N LEU A 25 -65.14 22.19 -13.93
CA LEU A 25 -64.70 23.39 -14.65
C LEU A 25 -65.87 24.22 -15.20
N PRO A 26 -65.63 25.50 -15.52
CA PRO A 26 -66.25 26.15 -16.66
C PRO A 26 -65.24 26.59 -17.73
N LEU A 27 -65.76 26.66 -18.95
CA LEU A 27 -65.15 26.99 -20.23
C LEU A 27 -64.77 28.49 -20.36
N THR A 28 -63.71 28.80 -21.11
CA THR A 28 -63.70 29.69 -22.30
C THR A 28 -62.27 29.97 -22.80
N SER A 29 -62.09 30.01 -24.13
CA SER A 29 -60.85 30.33 -24.86
C SER A 29 -60.78 31.84 -25.21
N PRO A 30 -59.60 32.35 -25.64
CA PRO A 30 -59.48 32.60 -27.07
C PRO A 30 -58.09 32.33 -27.72
N ALA A 31 -58.17 31.90 -28.98
CA ALA A 31 -57.39 32.29 -30.16
C ALA A 31 -55.84 32.44 -30.12
N THR A 32 -55.21 31.47 -30.80
CA THR A 32 -54.14 31.60 -31.84
C THR A 32 -53.08 32.70 -31.73
N ALA A 33 -51.83 32.27 -31.50
CA ALA A 33 -50.64 32.88 -32.09
C ALA A 33 -49.68 31.77 -32.59
N ALA A 34 -49.07 32.04 -33.73
CA ALA A 34 -48.44 31.09 -34.64
C ALA A 34 -47.24 30.30 -34.08
N ALA A 35 -47.05 29.11 -34.64
CA ALA A 35 -45.95 28.20 -34.36
C ALA A 35 -44.58 28.76 -34.81
N VAL A 36 -43.61 28.73 -33.90
CA VAL A 36 -42.18 28.64 -34.22
C VAL A 36 -41.62 27.47 -33.41
N ARG A 37 -41.02 26.51 -34.12
CA ARG A 37 -40.39 25.31 -33.55
C ARG A 37 -39.26 25.69 -32.58
N PRO A 38 -39.20 25.14 -31.35
CA PRO A 38 -37.99 25.21 -30.53
C PRO A 38 -36.92 24.24 -31.06
N ALA A 39 -35.68 24.72 -31.07
CA ALA A 39 -34.46 23.97 -31.37
C ALA A 39 -34.25 22.78 -30.41
N PRO A 40 -33.49 21.74 -30.80
CA PRO A 40 -33.29 20.55 -29.97
C PRO A 40 -32.59 20.94 -28.67
N THR A 41 -33.11 20.41 -27.57
CA THR A 41 -32.50 20.48 -26.24
C THR A 41 -31.09 19.90 -26.30
N ALA A 42 -30.09 20.75 -26.14
CA ALA A 42 -28.72 20.32 -25.90
C ALA A 42 -28.70 19.51 -24.60
N GLU A 43 -28.44 18.21 -24.71
CA GLU A 43 -28.02 17.39 -23.59
C GLU A 43 -26.78 18.05 -22.99
N ALA A 44 -26.93 18.61 -21.79
CA ALA A 44 -25.82 19.02 -20.96
C ALA A 44 -25.06 17.76 -20.56
N GLY A 45 -24.11 17.35 -21.40
CA GLY A 45 -23.15 16.31 -21.09
C GLY A 45 -22.45 16.68 -19.79
N ALA A 46 -22.71 15.90 -18.74
CA ALA A 46 -21.96 15.94 -17.50
C ALA A 46 -20.54 15.38 -17.76
N GLY A 47 -19.72 16.18 -18.45
CA GLY A 47 -18.28 16.00 -18.53
C GLY A 47 -17.68 16.37 -17.18
N ALA A 48 -17.77 15.47 -16.21
CA ALA A 48 -16.90 15.54 -15.04
C ALA A 48 -15.47 15.47 -15.59
N ALA A 49 -14.73 16.58 -15.48
CA ALA A 49 -13.30 16.61 -15.79
C ALA A 49 -12.64 15.47 -15.01
N ARG A 50 -12.32 14.39 -15.71
CA ARG A 50 -11.62 13.23 -15.16
C ARG A 50 -10.29 13.78 -14.70
N ALA A 51 -10.07 13.86 -13.38
CA ALA A 51 -8.75 14.15 -12.85
C ALA A 51 -7.79 13.20 -13.55
N ALA A 52 -6.84 13.75 -14.31
CA ALA A 52 -5.93 12.94 -15.10
C ALA A 52 -5.23 11.98 -14.14
N ALA A 53 -5.42 10.67 -14.34
CA ALA A 53 -4.69 9.66 -13.58
C ALA A 53 -3.20 9.98 -13.71
N LEU A 54 -2.46 9.89 -12.60
CA LEU A 54 -1.01 10.06 -12.68
C LEU A 54 -0.46 9.03 -13.68
N PRO A 55 0.50 9.43 -14.53
CA PRO A 55 1.06 8.54 -15.55
C PRO A 55 1.56 7.24 -14.91
N GLY A 56 1.55 6.15 -15.69
CA GLY A 56 2.00 4.82 -15.29
C GLY A 56 1.03 3.73 -15.73
N SER A 57 1.55 2.52 -15.94
CA SER A 57 0.79 1.39 -16.49
C SER A 57 1.25 0.05 -15.93
N THR A 58 0.40 -0.96 -16.09
CA THR A 58 0.72 -2.34 -15.79
C THR A 58 0.46 -3.17 -17.05
N GLN A 59 1.46 -3.90 -17.53
CA GLN A 59 1.33 -4.86 -18.62
C GLN A 59 1.46 -6.27 -18.06
N SER A 60 0.45 -7.11 -18.30
CA SER A 60 0.40 -8.50 -17.83
C SER A 60 0.66 -9.47 -18.98
N LEU A 61 1.60 -10.38 -18.80
CA LEU A 61 2.02 -11.36 -19.81
C LEU A 61 1.87 -12.78 -19.24
N PRO A 62 1.10 -13.68 -19.89
CA PRO A 62 0.97 -15.06 -19.41
C PRO A 62 2.30 -15.83 -19.53
N LEU A 63 2.64 -16.63 -18.50
CA LEU A 63 3.83 -17.47 -18.52
C LEU A 63 3.51 -18.86 -19.08
N THR A 64 3.82 -19.07 -20.35
CA THR A 64 3.62 -20.33 -21.06
C THR A 64 4.85 -21.26 -20.96
N PRO A 65 4.73 -22.56 -21.22
CA PRO A 65 5.89 -23.45 -21.31
C PRO A 65 6.91 -22.98 -22.36
N LEU A 66 8.20 -22.95 -22.02
CA LEU A 66 9.29 -22.53 -22.92
C LEU A 66 9.68 -23.61 -23.94
N THR A 67 9.50 -24.88 -23.61
CA THR A 67 9.72 -26.05 -24.46
C THR A 67 8.44 -26.86 -24.61
N ARG A 68 8.27 -27.52 -25.77
CA ARG A 68 7.13 -28.43 -26.04
C ARG A 68 7.45 -29.90 -25.76
N ASP A 69 8.66 -30.21 -25.31
CA ASP A 69 9.10 -31.60 -25.14
C ASP A 69 8.49 -32.24 -23.90
N ARG A 70 7.68 -33.27 -24.16
CA ARG A 70 7.01 -34.14 -23.17
C ARG A 70 8.00 -35.10 -22.49
N ALA A 71 9.18 -34.64 -22.09
CA ALA A 71 10.02 -35.40 -21.18
C ALA A 71 9.51 -35.14 -19.74
N LEU A 72 9.41 -36.20 -18.95
CA LEU A 72 8.81 -36.36 -17.61
C LEU A 72 9.34 -35.41 -16.49
N GLY A 73 9.43 -34.11 -16.74
CA GLY A 73 9.72 -33.06 -15.77
C GLY A 73 8.80 -31.86 -16.01
N SER A 74 8.52 -31.09 -14.95
CA SER A 74 7.74 -29.85 -15.06
C SER A 74 8.50 -28.85 -15.93
N ALA A 75 8.07 -28.67 -17.18
CA ALA A 75 8.71 -27.76 -18.12
C ALA A 75 8.74 -26.32 -17.60
N ASP A 76 9.87 -25.64 -17.82
CA ASP A 76 10.04 -24.22 -17.50
C ASP A 76 8.91 -23.37 -18.08
N ARG A 77 8.41 -22.43 -17.28
CA ARG A 77 7.42 -21.43 -17.73
C ARG A 77 8.12 -20.09 -17.92
N GLY A 78 7.76 -19.33 -18.94
CA GLY A 78 8.47 -18.07 -19.17
C GLY A 78 8.12 -17.37 -20.46
N THR A 79 8.93 -16.36 -20.77
CA THR A 79 8.98 -15.71 -22.08
C THR A 79 10.41 -15.76 -22.59
N ARG A 80 10.58 -15.83 -23.91
CA ARG A 80 11.88 -15.53 -24.53
C ARG A 80 12.11 -14.00 -24.51
N ARG A 81 13.27 -13.55 -24.99
CA ARG A 81 13.55 -12.11 -25.19
C ARG A 81 12.41 -11.47 -25.97
N THR A 82 11.71 -10.57 -25.32
CA THR A 82 10.49 -9.94 -25.85
C THR A 82 10.58 -8.43 -25.65
N ASP A 83 10.26 -7.68 -26.70
CA ASP A 83 10.06 -6.23 -26.62
C ASP A 83 8.71 -5.92 -25.98
N VAL A 84 8.70 -4.99 -25.04
CA VAL A 84 7.53 -4.67 -24.21
C VAL A 84 7.38 -3.16 -24.03
N HIS A 85 6.26 -2.72 -23.48
CA HIS A 85 6.15 -1.33 -23.06
C HIS A 85 7.18 -1.04 -21.96
N ARG A 86 7.59 0.23 -21.85
CA ARG A 86 8.54 0.65 -20.81
C ARG A 86 8.02 0.25 -19.43
N PHE A 87 8.92 -0.25 -18.59
CA PHE A 87 8.66 -0.61 -17.21
C PHE A 87 9.91 -0.37 -16.36
N SER A 88 9.76 -0.37 -15.04
CA SER A 88 10.91 -0.27 -14.11
C SER A 88 10.86 -1.25 -12.95
N LEU A 89 9.70 -1.86 -12.75
CA LEU A 89 9.48 -2.87 -11.72
C LEU A 89 8.75 -4.05 -12.34
N LEU A 90 9.07 -5.24 -11.88
CA LEU A 90 8.39 -6.46 -12.31
C LEU A 90 8.08 -7.38 -11.13
N GLY A 91 7.16 -8.30 -11.34
CA GLY A 91 6.88 -9.41 -10.43
C GLY A 91 6.07 -10.49 -11.13
N VAL A 92 5.88 -11.63 -10.48
CA VAL A 92 5.04 -12.72 -11.01
C VAL A 92 3.84 -12.90 -10.08
N VAL A 93 2.64 -13.00 -10.65
CA VAL A 93 1.39 -13.24 -9.94
C VAL A 93 0.71 -14.52 -10.41
N TRP A 94 -0.16 -15.08 -9.57
CA TRP A 94 -0.98 -16.26 -9.87
C TRP A 94 -2.37 -16.16 -9.22
N ASP A 95 -3.31 -17.00 -9.66
CA ASP A 95 -4.73 -16.80 -9.36
C ASP A 95 -5.07 -17.07 -7.88
N ASP A 96 -4.55 -18.14 -7.29
CA ASP A 96 -4.83 -18.52 -5.90
C ASP A 96 -3.85 -17.87 -4.91
N PRO A 97 -4.28 -16.91 -4.07
CA PRO A 97 -3.42 -16.25 -3.10
C PRO A 97 -3.00 -17.11 -1.90
N ASP A 98 -3.51 -18.34 -1.76
CA ASP A 98 -3.04 -19.33 -0.79
C ASP A 98 -2.06 -20.35 -1.39
N ALA A 99 -1.95 -20.42 -2.72
CA ALA A 99 -0.97 -21.28 -3.38
C ALA A 99 0.45 -20.71 -3.23
N VAL A 100 1.42 -21.60 -3.02
CA VAL A 100 2.84 -21.25 -2.91
C VAL A 100 3.57 -21.63 -4.20
N LEU A 101 4.37 -20.72 -4.73
CA LEU A 101 5.26 -21.00 -5.85
C LEU A 101 6.53 -21.69 -5.34
N HIS A 102 6.63 -23.00 -5.57
CA HIS A 102 7.83 -23.79 -5.29
C HIS A 102 8.71 -23.86 -6.54
N GLY A 103 9.77 -23.06 -6.56
CA GLY A 103 10.70 -22.97 -7.67
C GLY A 103 11.51 -21.68 -7.66
N ARG A 104 12.40 -21.56 -8.63
CA ARG A 104 13.23 -20.37 -8.85
C ARG A 104 12.67 -19.54 -10.00
N VAL A 105 12.40 -18.26 -9.74
CA VAL A 105 12.05 -17.29 -10.77
C VAL A 105 13.27 -16.46 -11.10
N GLN A 106 13.65 -16.41 -12.38
CA GLN A 106 14.78 -15.61 -12.85
C GLN A 106 14.37 -14.70 -14.00
N VAL A 107 14.91 -13.49 -14.00
CA VAL A 107 14.65 -12.48 -15.03
C VAL A 107 15.94 -11.87 -15.55
N ARG A 108 15.92 -11.42 -16.79
CA ARG A 108 16.89 -10.46 -17.31
C ARG A 108 16.17 -9.42 -18.15
N THR A 109 16.69 -8.21 -18.17
CA THR A 109 16.05 -7.08 -18.84
C THR A 109 17.01 -6.39 -19.79
N ARG A 110 16.45 -5.68 -20.76
CA ARG A 110 17.16 -4.74 -21.62
C ARG A 110 16.80 -3.32 -21.18
N PRO A 111 17.77 -2.48 -20.78
CA PRO A 111 17.52 -1.08 -20.46
C PRO A 111 16.89 -0.34 -21.63
N ALA A 112 16.00 0.60 -21.34
CA ALA A 112 15.28 1.34 -22.37
C ALA A 112 16.25 2.13 -23.27
N GLY A 113 16.13 1.98 -24.59
CA GLY A 113 17.02 2.62 -25.57
C GLY A 113 18.43 2.03 -25.66
N GLY A 114 18.71 0.92 -24.97
CA GLY A 114 19.96 0.16 -25.11
C GLY A 114 19.75 -1.19 -25.80
N GLU A 115 20.84 -1.87 -26.14
CA GLU A 115 20.81 -3.20 -26.80
C GLU A 115 21.31 -4.34 -25.89
N ALA A 116 22.08 -4.01 -24.85
CA ALA A 116 22.69 -4.99 -23.96
C ALA A 116 21.69 -5.53 -22.93
N TRP A 117 21.61 -6.85 -22.84
CA TRP A 117 20.81 -7.54 -21.82
C TRP A 117 21.59 -7.70 -20.52
N SER A 118 20.90 -7.57 -19.39
CA SER A 118 21.49 -7.91 -18.09
C SER A 118 21.82 -9.40 -17.99
N GLY A 119 22.63 -9.76 -16.98
CA GLY A 119 22.66 -11.13 -16.48
C GLY A 119 21.32 -11.54 -15.87
N TRP A 120 21.15 -12.84 -15.64
CA TRP A 120 19.99 -13.38 -14.92
C TRP A 120 20.02 -12.93 -13.45
N GLN A 121 18.86 -12.53 -12.94
CA GLN A 121 18.64 -12.10 -11.57
C GLN A 121 17.49 -12.91 -10.98
N ASP A 122 17.64 -13.37 -9.74
CA ASP A 122 16.57 -14.06 -9.01
C ASP A 122 15.50 -13.06 -8.55
N VAL A 123 14.24 -13.48 -8.62
CA VAL A 123 13.10 -12.77 -8.02
C VAL A 123 12.67 -13.55 -6.76
N GLU A 124 12.51 -12.86 -5.64
CA GLU A 124 12.13 -13.50 -4.37
C GLU A 124 10.71 -14.06 -4.44
N THR A 125 10.58 -15.38 -4.28
CA THR A 125 9.33 -16.12 -4.42
C THR A 125 8.56 -16.27 -3.10
N HIS A 126 9.21 -16.06 -1.95
CA HIS A 126 8.57 -16.12 -0.63
C HIS A 126 7.95 -14.78 -0.25
N ASN A 127 6.78 -14.49 -0.81
CA ASN A 127 6.03 -13.25 -0.56
C ASN A 127 4.57 -13.51 -0.07
N ALA A 128 4.22 -14.77 0.20
CA ALA A 128 2.94 -15.16 0.83
C ALA A 128 2.83 -14.72 2.31
N ASP A 129 3.92 -14.20 2.89
CA ASP A 129 4.00 -13.63 4.22
C ASP A 129 3.40 -12.22 4.32
N HIS A 130 3.25 -11.54 3.18
CA HIS A 130 2.55 -10.28 3.07
C HIS A 130 1.12 -10.48 2.56
N GLY A 131 0.18 -9.65 3.04
CA GLY A 131 -1.23 -9.74 2.65
C GLY A 131 -2.18 -9.42 3.79
N ALA A 132 -3.47 -9.32 3.45
CA ALA A 132 -4.52 -9.08 4.41
C ALA A 132 -4.85 -10.34 5.22
N ASP A 133 -5.15 -10.15 6.51
CA ASP A 133 -5.41 -11.27 7.43
C ASP A 133 -6.63 -12.11 6.97
N PRO A 134 -6.61 -13.44 7.20
CA PRO A 134 -7.75 -14.32 6.91
C PRO A 134 -9.07 -13.82 7.51
N GLY A 135 -10.12 -13.77 6.68
CA GLY A 135 -11.45 -13.34 7.07
C GLY A 135 -11.67 -11.82 7.10
N THR A 136 -10.67 -11.02 6.70
CA THR A 136 -10.88 -9.58 6.47
C THR A 136 -11.56 -9.33 5.12
N ALA A 137 -12.30 -8.23 5.00
CA ALA A 137 -12.97 -7.85 3.75
C ALA A 137 -11.99 -7.70 2.56
N GLU A 138 -10.74 -7.34 2.81
CA GLU A 138 -9.69 -7.30 1.79
C GLU A 138 -9.36 -8.70 1.27
N ARG A 139 -9.13 -9.65 2.19
CA ARG A 139 -8.83 -11.05 1.85
C ARG A 139 -9.98 -11.73 1.12
N THR A 140 -11.22 -11.44 1.49
CA THR A 140 -12.42 -12.08 0.92
C THR A 140 -12.99 -11.33 -0.29
N SER A 141 -12.25 -10.38 -0.88
CA SER A 141 -12.70 -9.60 -2.03
C SER A 141 -12.85 -10.41 -3.32
N GLY A 142 -12.22 -11.59 -3.41
CA GLY A 142 -12.18 -12.41 -4.63
C GLY A 142 -11.23 -11.88 -5.72
N HIS A 143 -10.46 -10.83 -5.42
CA HIS A 143 -9.55 -10.20 -6.39
C HIS A 143 -8.07 -10.31 -5.99
N VAL A 144 -7.78 -10.81 -4.78
CA VAL A 144 -6.41 -10.95 -4.28
C VAL A 144 -5.71 -12.09 -5.00
N ARG A 145 -4.48 -11.86 -5.42
CA ARG A 145 -3.62 -12.83 -6.10
C ARG A 145 -2.41 -13.19 -5.25
N GLY A 146 -1.88 -14.40 -5.47
CA GLY A 146 -0.56 -14.75 -4.96
C GLY A 146 0.51 -14.08 -5.83
N ALA A 147 1.66 -13.78 -5.25
CA ALA A 147 2.68 -13.02 -5.94
C ALA A 147 4.08 -13.24 -5.38
N THR A 148 5.10 -13.06 -6.21
CA THR A 148 6.49 -12.86 -5.79
C THR A 148 6.66 -11.47 -5.19
N ALA A 149 7.78 -11.23 -4.49
CA ALA A 149 8.18 -9.86 -4.18
C ALA A 149 8.46 -9.10 -5.48
N PRO A 150 8.20 -7.78 -5.54
CA PRO A 150 8.52 -6.99 -6.71
C PRO A 150 10.03 -6.78 -6.82
N LEU A 151 10.57 -6.75 -8.05
CA LEU A 151 11.97 -6.45 -8.34
C LEU A 151 12.10 -5.13 -9.11
N TRP A 152 12.94 -4.20 -8.63
CA TRP A 152 13.29 -2.98 -9.35
C TRP A 152 14.45 -3.24 -10.32
N VAL A 153 14.21 -2.99 -11.61
CA VAL A 153 15.17 -3.24 -12.69
C VAL A 153 15.65 -1.96 -13.36
N GLY A 154 15.08 -0.81 -13.00
CA GLY A 154 15.29 0.45 -13.71
C GLY A 154 14.58 0.48 -15.06
N GLU A 155 14.58 1.63 -15.75
CA GLU A 155 13.85 1.77 -17.01
C GLU A 155 14.31 0.76 -18.05
N SER A 156 13.39 -0.12 -18.45
CA SER A 156 13.61 -1.26 -19.34
C SER A 156 12.49 -1.33 -20.38
N ASP A 157 12.81 -1.82 -21.57
CA ASP A 157 11.86 -2.03 -22.68
C ASP A 157 11.94 -3.46 -23.29
N GLY A 158 12.77 -4.32 -22.70
CA GLY A 158 12.86 -5.73 -23.05
C GLY A 158 12.92 -6.61 -21.80
N VAL A 159 12.28 -7.77 -21.86
CA VAL A 159 12.27 -8.74 -20.77
C VAL A 159 12.42 -10.18 -21.26
N GLU A 160 13.07 -10.99 -20.45
CA GLU A 160 13.06 -12.44 -20.54
C GLU A 160 12.93 -13.01 -19.13
N ILE A 161 12.05 -13.98 -18.96
CA ILE A 161 11.76 -14.60 -17.67
C ILE A 161 11.70 -16.11 -17.82
N ARG A 162 12.20 -16.81 -16.79
CA ARG A 162 12.04 -18.25 -16.64
C ARG A 162 11.69 -18.60 -15.20
N VAL A 163 10.76 -19.52 -15.05
CA VAL A 163 10.36 -20.14 -13.79
C VAL A 163 10.78 -21.59 -13.87
N HIS A 164 11.74 -21.95 -13.03
CA HIS A 164 12.23 -23.31 -12.85
C HIS A 164 11.45 -23.95 -11.69
N PRO A 165 10.49 -24.82 -11.96
CA PRO A 165 9.68 -25.48 -10.92
C PRO A 165 10.49 -26.52 -10.12
N ASP A 166 10.35 -26.47 -8.79
CA ASP A 166 10.75 -27.57 -7.90
C ASP A 166 9.57 -28.51 -7.59
N ALA A 167 8.34 -28.03 -7.85
CA ALA A 167 7.09 -28.78 -7.73
C ALA A 167 6.04 -28.25 -8.73
N SER A 168 4.79 -28.72 -8.62
CA SER A 168 3.69 -28.19 -9.44
C SER A 168 3.50 -26.69 -9.23
N LEU A 169 3.47 -25.93 -10.33
CA LEU A 169 3.31 -24.48 -10.28
C LEU A 169 1.84 -24.05 -10.09
N PRO A 170 1.60 -22.91 -9.42
CA PRO A 170 0.26 -22.34 -9.32
C PRO A 170 -0.38 -22.05 -10.69
N ALA A 171 -1.71 -22.09 -10.74
CA ALA A 171 -2.47 -21.76 -11.94
C ALA A 171 -2.43 -20.25 -12.23
N GLY A 172 -2.52 -19.89 -13.52
CA GLY A 172 -2.66 -18.49 -13.93
C GLY A 172 -1.41 -17.63 -13.77
N LEU A 173 -0.21 -18.24 -13.79
CA LEU A 173 1.06 -17.51 -13.72
C LEU A 173 1.18 -16.44 -14.80
N ARG A 174 1.41 -15.20 -14.37
CA ARG A 174 1.59 -14.03 -15.23
C ARG A 174 2.77 -13.19 -14.74
N LEU A 175 3.57 -12.70 -15.67
CA LEU A 175 4.54 -11.64 -15.44
C LEU A 175 3.82 -10.30 -15.48
N GLU A 176 4.03 -9.49 -14.45
CA GLU A 176 3.48 -8.16 -14.30
C GLU A 176 4.61 -7.14 -14.45
N LEU A 177 4.56 -6.36 -15.53
CA LEU A 177 5.50 -5.29 -15.84
C LEU A 177 4.88 -3.96 -15.44
N VAL A 178 5.56 -3.23 -14.56
CA VAL A 178 5.05 -2.03 -13.92
C VAL A 178 5.87 -0.82 -14.34
N ASP A 179 5.19 0.11 -15.02
CA ASP A 179 5.65 1.48 -15.17
C ASP A 179 5.12 2.31 -13.98
N PRO A 180 6.00 2.76 -13.07
CA PRO A 180 5.59 3.62 -11.95
C PRO A 180 5.11 5.00 -12.40
N GLY A 181 5.40 5.37 -13.66
CA GLY A 181 5.08 6.60 -14.35
C GLY A 181 5.71 7.86 -13.76
N GLY A 182 5.94 8.83 -14.65
CA GLY A 182 6.64 10.08 -14.37
C GLY A 182 8.10 9.89 -13.94
N GLY A 183 9.02 10.68 -14.52
CA GLY A 183 10.40 10.76 -14.04
C GLY A 183 10.46 11.17 -12.57
N ALA A 184 11.60 10.91 -11.90
CA ALA A 184 11.84 11.22 -10.49
C ALA A 184 11.16 12.52 -10.07
N ALA A 185 10.33 12.47 -9.03
CA ALA A 185 9.79 13.69 -8.43
C ALA A 185 10.99 14.61 -8.13
N PRO A 186 10.94 15.91 -8.50
CA PRO A 186 12.09 16.78 -8.30
C PRO A 186 12.33 16.92 -6.79
N VAL A 187 13.39 16.27 -6.30
CA VAL A 187 13.90 16.48 -4.95
C VAL A 187 15.35 16.96 -5.07
N HIS A 188 15.49 18.30 -5.10
CA HIS A 188 16.73 19.11 -4.94
C HIS A 188 17.59 19.32 -6.22
N VAL A 189 18.23 20.47 -6.57
CA VAL A 189 18.99 21.59 -5.89
C VAL A 189 19.09 22.82 -6.89
N PRO A 190 19.60 24.07 -6.63
CA PRO A 190 20.43 24.57 -5.52
C PRO A 190 20.10 25.93 -4.87
N VAL A 191 20.86 26.22 -3.80
CA VAL A 191 20.95 27.50 -3.08
C VAL A 191 21.37 28.62 -4.02
N ALA A 192 20.48 29.59 -4.23
CA ALA A 192 20.80 30.98 -4.55
C ALA A 192 19.61 31.87 -4.14
N PRO A 193 19.82 33.03 -3.50
CA PRO A 193 18.72 33.86 -3.03
C PRO A 193 18.29 34.82 -4.14
N ARG A 194 17.22 34.50 -4.87
CA ARG A 194 16.41 35.53 -5.55
C ARG A 194 14.93 35.23 -5.41
N SER A 195 14.27 36.15 -4.73
CA SER A 195 12.84 36.30 -4.53
C SER A 195 12.10 36.22 -5.87
N ARG A 196 11.46 35.08 -6.13
CA ARG A 196 10.31 34.99 -7.02
C ARG A 196 9.36 33.97 -6.42
N ALA A 197 8.21 34.47 -5.95
CA ALA A 197 7.17 33.64 -5.35
C ALA A 197 6.78 32.54 -6.34
N LEU A 198 6.96 31.28 -5.92
CA LEU A 198 6.41 30.13 -6.63
C LEU A 198 4.88 30.21 -6.57
N PRO A 199 4.14 29.85 -7.65
CA PRO A 199 2.69 29.84 -7.61
C PRO A 199 2.22 28.84 -6.56
N VAL A 200 1.43 29.32 -5.62
CA VAL A 200 0.72 28.50 -4.64
C VAL A 200 -0.30 27.67 -5.42
N THR A 201 -0.01 26.39 -5.66
CA THR A 201 -1.00 25.46 -6.22
C THR A 201 -2.18 25.40 -5.26
N SER A 202 -3.33 25.90 -5.73
CA SER A 202 -4.55 26.04 -4.94
C SER A 202 -5.09 24.65 -4.54
N THR A 203 -5.82 24.59 -3.43
CA THR A 203 -6.54 23.40 -2.98
C THR A 203 -7.65 22.94 -3.94
N ALA A 204 -7.96 23.73 -4.99
CA ALA A 204 -8.99 23.44 -5.98
C ALA A 204 -8.61 22.28 -6.94
N GLU A 205 -7.33 21.91 -7.04
CA GLU A 205 -6.84 20.90 -7.99
C GLU A 205 -6.86 19.45 -7.49
N LEU A 206 -7.14 19.20 -6.20
CA LEU A 206 -7.11 17.84 -5.66
C LEU A 206 -8.37 17.07 -6.05
N SER A 207 -8.22 15.82 -6.52
CA SER A 207 -9.35 14.90 -6.65
C SER A 207 -9.98 14.59 -5.27
N PRO A 208 -11.23 14.07 -5.21
CA PRO A 208 -11.82 13.64 -3.95
C PRO A 208 -10.97 12.63 -3.17
N ALA A 209 -10.32 11.69 -3.86
CA ALA A 209 -9.46 10.69 -3.25
C ALA A 209 -8.19 11.30 -2.64
N GLU A 210 -7.57 12.27 -3.32
CA GLU A 210 -6.42 13.04 -2.83
C GLU A 210 -6.79 13.95 -1.65
N ARG A 211 -7.94 14.62 -1.73
CA ARG A 211 -8.46 15.40 -0.60
C ARG A 211 -8.66 14.53 0.62
N SER A 212 -9.28 13.36 0.47
CA SER A 212 -9.51 12.41 1.57
C SER A 212 -8.19 11.92 2.19
N ALA A 213 -7.23 11.49 1.37
CA ALA A 213 -5.92 11.05 1.85
C ALA A 213 -5.15 12.18 2.56
N SER A 214 -5.16 13.39 2.00
CA SER A 214 -4.50 14.55 2.60
C SER A 214 -5.19 15.03 3.88
N ALA A 215 -6.53 15.01 3.93
CA ALA A 215 -7.30 15.44 5.09
C ALA A 215 -7.08 14.54 6.31
N ALA A 216 -6.75 13.27 6.10
CA ALA A 216 -6.36 12.36 7.19
C ALA A 216 -5.13 12.85 7.99
N ASN A 217 -4.32 13.75 7.41
CA ASN A 217 -3.16 14.38 8.03
C ASN A 217 -3.38 15.84 8.43
N ALA A 218 -4.61 16.37 8.36
CA ALA A 218 -4.93 17.76 8.66
C ALA A 218 -4.39 18.30 10.02
N PRO A 219 -4.30 17.49 11.10
CA PRO A 219 -3.69 17.96 12.35
C PRO A 219 -2.18 18.26 12.26
N LEU A 220 -1.49 17.78 11.22
CA LEU A 220 -0.04 17.87 11.11
C LEU A 220 0.44 18.70 9.91
N ALA A 221 -0.36 18.82 8.86
CA ALA A 221 0.00 19.54 7.64
C ALA A 221 -1.25 20.04 6.91
N ARG A 222 -1.08 21.14 6.14
CA ARG A 222 -2.14 21.70 5.29
C ARG A 222 -2.60 20.68 4.24
N LEU A 223 -3.83 20.85 3.74
CA LEU A 223 -4.31 20.09 2.59
C LEU A 223 -3.35 20.24 1.41
N GLY A 224 -3.05 19.12 0.75
CA GLY A 224 -2.11 19.04 -0.34
C GLY A 224 -0.64 19.26 0.05
N ALA A 225 -0.27 19.25 1.33
CA ALA A 225 1.14 19.27 1.69
C ALA A 225 1.86 18.03 1.13
N THR A 226 3.03 18.20 0.52
CA THR A 226 3.87 17.10 0.05
C THR A 226 4.71 16.50 1.17
N LYS A 227 4.88 17.21 2.28
CA LYS A 227 5.73 16.82 3.41
C LYS A 227 5.12 17.27 4.73
N ILE A 228 5.20 16.41 5.74
CA ILE A 228 4.95 16.73 7.14
C ILE A 228 6.29 17.12 7.76
N THR A 229 6.38 18.33 8.30
CA THR A 229 7.63 18.86 8.85
C THR A 229 8.00 18.15 10.16
N ALA A 230 9.29 17.89 10.33
CA ALA A 230 9.82 17.38 11.59
C ALA A 230 9.56 18.37 12.75
N LEU A 231 9.40 17.85 13.96
CA LEU A 231 9.33 18.63 15.18
C LEU A 231 10.31 18.05 16.21
N ASP A 232 10.90 18.94 17.00
CA ASP A 232 11.56 18.52 18.23
C ASP A 232 10.56 17.88 19.21
N ARG A 233 11.08 17.26 20.27
CA ARG A 233 10.29 16.54 21.27
C ARG A 233 9.28 17.45 21.97
N GLU A 234 9.66 18.70 22.24
CA GLU A 234 8.85 19.65 23.00
C GLU A 234 7.64 20.13 22.18
N ARG A 235 7.88 20.51 20.93
CA ARG A 235 6.85 20.88 19.95
C ARG A 235 5.93 19.72 19.62
N THR A 236 6.46 18.49 19.49
CA THR A 236 5.63 17.29 19.30
C THR A 236 4.63 17.12 20.43
N ARG A 237 5.07 17.25 21.69
CA ARG A 237 4.20 17.10 22.87
C ARG A 237 3.13 18.19 22.92
N ARG A 238 3.51 19.46 22.71
CA ARG A 238 2.56 20.57 22.63
C ARG A 238 1.48 20.34 21.58
N GLY A 239 1.87 19.91 20.38
CA GLY A 239 0.94 19.69 19.25
C GLY A 239 -0.08 18.57 19.47
N LEU A 240 0.19 17.63 20.38
CA LEU A 240 -0.74 16.54 20.73
C LEU A 240 -1.75 16.92 21.82
N GLY A 241 -1.78 18.19 22.24
CA GLY A 241 -2.75 18.67 23.22
C GLY A 241 -2.54 18.05 24.60
N THR A 242 -1.30 17.67 24.96
CA THR A 242 -0.96 17.23 26.32
C THR A 242 -1.04 18.44 27.26
N LYS A 243 -2.26 18.88 27.58
CA LYS A 243 -2.51 19.89 28.62
C LYS A 243 -1.90 19.33 29.92
N LYS A 244 -1.09 20.13 30.60
CA LYS A 244 -0.61 19.83 31.96
C LYS A 244 -1.82 19.83 32.91
N THR A 245 -2.62 18.76 32.93
CA THR A 245 -3.67 18.59 33.92
C THR A 245 -3.04 17.96 35.16
N GLY A 246 -2.75 18.80 36.16
CA GLY A 246 -2.26 18.40 37.49
C GLY A 246 -0.74 18.40 37.63
N LYS A 247 -0.26 18.81 38.81
CA LYS A 247 1.17 18.94 39.17
C LYS A 247 1.99 17.62 39.20
N HIS A 248 1.42 16.47 38.82
CA HIS A 248 2.05 15.15 39.02
C HIS A 248 1.83 14.09 37.92
N ARG A 249 1.57 14.47 36.66
CA ARG A 249 1.64 13.48 35.55
C ARG A 249 2.99 13.54 34.85
N ALA A 250 3.75 12.45 34.90
CA ALA A 250 4.98 12.30 34.13
C ALA A 250 4.72 12.59 32.64
N ALA A 251 5.62 13.36 32.01
CA ALA A 251 5.48 13.71 30.60
C ALA A 251 5.43 12.44 29.73
N PRO A 252 4.58 12.39 28.69
CA PRO A 252 4.46 11.18 27.89
C PRO A 252 5.76 10.89 27.12
N TYR A 253 6.11 9.61 27.08
CA TYR A 253 7.29 9.06 26.37
C TYR A 253 7.03 9.01 24.85
N ILE A 254 7.03 10.20 24.23
CA ILE A 254 6.83 10.38 22.80
C ILE A 254 8.09 10.97 22.20
N GLY A 255 8.61 10.31 21.16
CA GLY A 255 9.78 10.79 20.43
C GLY A 255 9.51 12.06 19.60
N PRO A 256 10.55 12.79 19.19
CA PRO A 256 10.42 13.90 18.23
C PRO A 256 9.75 13.40 16.94
N ARG A 257 8.85 14.20 16.36
CA ARG A 257 8.15 13.81 15.13
C ARG A 257 9.16 13.88 13.98
N PRO A 258 9.42 12.79 13.25
CA PRO A 258 10.28 12.86 12.09
C PRO A 258 9.60 13.64 10.97
N SER A 259 10.40 14.09 10.01
CA SER A 259 9.88 14.52 8.72
C SER A 259 9.31 13.32 7.97
N ILE A 260 8.16 13.47 7.34
CA ILE A 260 7.52 12.40 6.56
C ILE A 260 7.10 12.95 5.19
N VAL A 261 7.52 12.33 4.11
CA VAL A 261 7.00 12.61 2.76
C VAL A 261 5.62 11.99 2.67
N THR A 262 4.62 12.82 2.41
CA THR A 262 3.21 12.39 2.30
C THR A 262 2.97 11.60 1.03
N ARG A 263 1.80 10.96 0.93
CA ARG A 263 1.33 10.32 -0.29
C ARG A 263 1.38 11.23 -1.52
N ARG A 264 0.92 12.47 -1.41
CA ARG A 264 1.07 13.47 -2.49
C ARG A 264 2.54 13.74 -2.81
N GLY A 265 3.41 13.77 -1.81
CA GLY A 265 4.83 14.09 -1.96
C GLY A 265 5.64 13.06 -2.75
N TRP A 266 5.27 11.78 -2.69
CA TRP A 266 5.89 10.75 -3.53
C TRP A 266 5.10 10.43 -4.81
N GLY A 267 3.97 11.11 -5.03
CA GLY A 267 3.14 10.99 -6.23
C GLY A 267 2.19 9.80 -6.20
N ALA A 268 1.54 9.52 -5.07
CA ALA A 268 0.52 8.50 -4.98
C ALA A 268 -0.66 8.79 -5.91
N ASP A 269 -1.00 7.85 -6.79
CA ASP A 269 -2.27 7.90 -7.52
C ASP A 269 -3.40 7.37 -6.62
N GLU A 270 -4.06 8.28 -5.93
CA GLU A 270 -5.13 7.95 -4.97
C GLU A 270 -6.38 7.36 -5.62
N SER A 271 -6.51 7.41 -6.96
CA SER A 271 -7.60 6.75 -7.69
C SER A 271 -7.44 5.22 -7.74
N MET A 272 -6.23 4.71 -7.49
CA MET A 272 -5.99 3.27 -7.50
C MET A 272 -6.50 2.58 -6.24
N ARG A 273 -6.35 3.20 -5.06
CA ARG A 273 -6.76 2.59 -3.79
C ARG A 273 -8.27 2.56 -3.64
N GLU A 274 -8.75 1.69 -2.76
CA GLU A 274 -10.10 1.82 -2.25
C GLU A 274 -10.30 3.12 -1.46
N ALA A 275 -11.51 3.68 -1.53
CA ALA A 275 -11.82 4.98 -0.95
C ALA A 275 -11.76 5.01 0.59
N GLY A 276 -12.20 3.93 1.24
CA GLY A 276 -12.33 3.84 2.71
C GLY A 276 -11.03 3.47 3.43
N PHE A 277 -10.80 4.08 4.60
CA PHE A 277 -9.70 3.71 5.48
C PHE A 277 -10.12 2.64 6.49
N ARG A 278 -9.17 1.78 6.87
CA ARG A 278 -9.35 0.78 7.93
C ARG A 278 -8.42 1.08 9.09
N TYR A 279 -8.98 1.04 10.30
CA TYR A 279 -8.25 1.35 11.53
C TYR A 279 -8.37 0.20 12.53
N THR A 280 -7.32 0.01 13.31
CA THR A 280 -7.31 -0.82 14.51
C THR A 280 -7.51 0.08 15.74
N THR A 281 -7.55 -0.50 16.94
CA THR A 281 -7.78 0.27 18.17
C THR A 281 -6.51 0.96 18.68
N THR A 282 -5.33 0.42 18.38
CA THR A 282 -4.04 0.94 18.85
C THR A 282 -2.89 0.46 17.95
N VAL A 283 -1.64 0.90 18.23
CA VAL A 283 -0.41 0.33 17.67
C VAL A 283 0.48 -0.14 18.82
N LYS A 284 0.56 -1.46 19.01
CA LYS A 284 1.35 -2.10 20.07
C LYS A 284 2.75 -2.47 19.63
N ALA A 285 2.95 -2.73 18.34
CA ALA A 285 4.23 -3.15 17.77
C ALA A 285 4.46 -2.56 16.39
N ALA A 286 5.74 -2.49 16.00
CA ALA A 286 6.21 -2.19 14.66
C ALA A 286 6.89 -3.44 14.09
N PHE A 287 6.42 -3.92 12.95
CA PHE A 287 7.12 -4.94 12.16
C PHE A 287 7.99 -4.24 11.12
N VAL A 288 9.30 -4.49 11.19
CA VAL A 288 10.27 -4.00 10.21
C VAL A 288 10.42 -5.04 9.11
N HIS A 289 10.32 -4.54 7.88
CA HIS A 289 10.37 -5.28 6.62
C HIS A 289 11.51 -4.76 5.75
N HIS A 290 11.93 -5.57 4.80
CA HIS A 290 12.53 -5.06 3.56
C HIS A 290 11.52 -5.20 2.42
N THR A 291 11.74 -4.56 1.28
CA THR A 291 10.86 -4.73 0.10
C THR A 291 11.32 -5.84 -0.84
N ALA A 292 12.54 -6.36 -0.65
CA ALA A 292 13.20 -7.32 -1.53
C ALA A 292 13.37 -6.84 -2.99
N THR A 293 13.20 -5.54 -3.25
CA THR A 293 13.23 -4.94 -4.59
C THR A 293 14.62 -4.81 -5.21
N GLY A 294 15.69 -5.20 -4.51
CA GLY A 294 17.05 -4.85 -4.89
C GLY A 294 17.45 -3.43 -4.47
N ASN A 295 18.74 -3.12 -4.59
CA ASN A 295 19.36 -1.92 -4.01
C ASN A 295 19.92 -0.91 -5.05
N ASN A 296 19.74 -1.19 -6.35
CA ASN A 296 20.30 -0.44 -7.49
C ASN A 296 19.59 0.89 -7.78
N TYR A 297 18.45 1.20 -7.15
CA TYR A 297 17.81 2.51 -7.27
C TYR A 297 18.64 3.64 -6.66
N THR A 298 18.59 4.85 -7.21
CA THR A 298 19.14 6.07 -6.59
C THR A 298 18.13 6.67 -5.62
N CYS A 299 18.55 7.47 -4.64
CA CYS A 299 17.58 8.06 -3.69
C CYS A 299 16.54 8.98 -4.36
N ALA A 300 16.89 9.61 -5.49
CA ALA A 300 15.92 10.36 -6.31
C ALA A 300 14.85 9.46 -6.95
N GLN A 301 15.16 8.18 -7.19
CA GLN A 301 14.21 7.18 -7.70
C GLN A 301 13.35 6.55 -6.60
N ALA A 302 13.61 6.80 -5.31
CA ALA A 302 12.83 6.20 -4.22
C ALA A 302 11.31 6.44 -4.35
N PRO A 303 10.81 7.65 -4.70
CA PRO A 303 9.39 7.85 -5.01
C PRO A 303 8.88 6.95 -6.14
N SER A 304 9.66 6.74 -7.20
CA SER A 304 9.28 5.87 -8.32
C SER A 304 9.23 4.39 -7.91
N VAL A 305 10.18 3.93 -7.08
CA VAL A 305 10.14 2.58 -6.49
C VAL A 305 8.86 2.41 -5.67
N ILE A 306 8.51 3.39 -4.83
CA ILE A 306 7.29 3.35 -4.00
C ILE A 306 6.03 3.31 -4.88
N ARG A 307 5.95 4.14 -5.93
CA ARG A 307 4.83 4.11 -6.89
C ARG A 307 4.72 2.76 -7.60
N GLY A 308 5.84 2.15 -7.96
CA GLY A 308 5.88 0.81 -8.55
C GLY A 308 5.35 -0.26 -7.61
N ILE A 309 5.81 -0.28 -6.36
CA ILE A 309 5.29 -1.20 -5.32
C ILE A 309 3.80 -0.96 -5.09
N TYR A 310 3.37 0.29 -4.98
CA TYR A 310 1.97 0.65 -4.79
C TYR A 310 1.08 0.13 -5.92
N ARG A 311 1.48 0.37 -7.17
CA ARG A 311 0.77 -0.13 -8.36
C ARG A 311 0.77 -1.65 -8.41
N TYR A 312 1.88 -2.31 -8.10
CA TYR A 312 1.96 -3.77 -8.04
C TYR A 312 0.99 -4.35 -6.99
N HIS A 313 0.99 -3.82 -5.77
CA HIS A 313 0.06 -4.25 -4.72
C HIS A 313 -1.40 -4.08 -5.15
N VAL A 314 -1.76 -2.96 -5.76
CA VAL A 314 -3.17 -2.68 -6.08
C VAL A 314 -3.62 -3.31 -7.38
N LYS A 315 -2.90 -3.08 -8.49
CA LYS A 315 -3.32 -3.49 -9.83
C LYS A 315 -2.98 -4.95 -10.14
N SER A 316 -1.83 -5.42 -9.68
CA SER A 316 -1.37 -6.78 -9.94
C SER A 316 -1.84 -7.76 -8.86
N MET A 317 -1.71 -7.40 -7.58
CA MET A 317 -2.07 -8.28 -6.46
C MET A 317 -3.50 -8.10 -5.95
N GLY A 318 -4.23 -7.07 -6.39
CA GLY A 318 -5.63 -6.83 -6.02
C GLY A 318 -5.83 -6.31 -4.59
N TRP A 319 -4.80 -5.76 -3.96
CA TRP A 319 -4.90 -5.19 -2.62
C TRP A 319 -5.58 -3.82 -2.62
N ARG A 320 -6.09 -3.41 -1.46
CA ARG A 320 -6.84 -2.16 -1.32
C ARG A 320 -5.96 -0.91 -1.43
N ASP A 321 -4.68 -1.04 -1.06
CA ASP A 321 -3.66 0.01 -1.05
C ASP A 321 -2.28 -0.66 -0.89
N ILE A 322 -1.21 0.12 -0.82
CA ILE A 322 0.11 -0.38 -0.40
C ILE A 322 0.03 -0.99 1.02
N GLY A 323 0.54 -2.21 1.21
CA GLY A 323 0.36 -2.95 2.47
C GLY A 323 1.11 -2.40 3.69
N TYR A 324 2.15 -1.59 3.50
CA TYR A 324 2.97 -1.04 4.57
C TYR A 324 2.45 0.32 5.05
N ASN A 325 2.50 0.60 6.35
CA ASN A 325 2.12 1.91 6.88
C ASN A 325 3.16 3.00 6.57
N PHE A 326 4.43 2.62 6.57
CA PHE A 326 5.54 3.52 6.27
C PHE A 326 6.59 2.81 5.43
N LEU A 327 7.31 3.60 4.62
CA LEU A 327 8.47 3.15 3.87
C LEU A 327 9.69 4.01 4.21
N ILE A 328 10.88 3.43 4.15
CA ILE A 328 12.15 4.09 4.42
C ILE A 328 13.13 3.77 3.29
N ASP A 329 13.65 4.78 2.61
CA ASP A 329 14.70 4.58 1.61
C ASP A 329 16.10 4.46 2.24
N LYS A 330 17.08 4.04 1.44
CA LYS A 330 18.48 3.95 1.87
C LYS A 330 19.11 5.30 2.22
N CYS A 331 18.47 6.42 1.91
CA CYS A 331 18.90 7.75 2.34
C CYS A 331 18.28 8.17 3.69
N GLY A 332 17.43 7.34 4.30
CA GLY A 332 16.79 7.63 5.57
C GLY A 332 15.55 8.52 5.45
N THR A 333 15.03 8.74 4.23
CA THR A 333 13.75 9.45 4.04
C THR A 333 12.61 8.53 4.45
N ILE A 334 11.68 9.07 5.24
CA ILE A 334 10.47 8.37 5.67
C ILE A 334 9.30 8.81 4.80
N TYR A 335 8.56 7.84 4.27
CA TYR A 335 7.39 8.04 3.43
C TYR A 335 6.15 7.46 4.10
N GLU A 336 5.03 8.18 3.98
CA GLU A 336 3.71 7.67 4.31
C GLU A 336 3.32 6.58 3.30
N GLY A 337 3.04 5.37 3.77
CA GLY A 337 2.54 4.27 2.96
C GLY A 337 1.02 4.29 2.92
N ARG A 338 0.39 3.27 3.52
CA ARG A 338 -1.07 3.04 3.52
C ARG A 338 -1.86 4.26 4.01
N ALA A 339 -2.85 4.67 3.21
CA ALA A 339 -3.65 5.87 3.45
C ALA A 339 -4.53 5.75 4.72
N GLY A 340 -4.81 6.89 5.35
CA GLY A 340 -5.64 6.98 6.56
C GLY A 340 -5.02 7.82 7.68
N GLY A 341 -3.82 8.36 7.48
CA GLY A 341 -3.21 9.38 8.32
C GLY A 341 -2.10 8.84 9.23
N VAL A 342 -0.95 9.53 9.24
CA VAL A 342 0.28 9.05 9.90
C VAL A 342 0.18 8.99 11.42
N THR A 343 -0.81 9.64 12.05
CA THR A 343 -1.05 9.56 13.50
C THR A 343 -2.02 8.44 13.89
N LYS A 344 -2.84 7.94 12.96
CA LYS A 344 -3.89 6.94 13.23
C LYS A 344 -3.37 5.51 13.19
N ALA A 345 -4.06 4.60 13.86
CA ALA A 345 -3.72 3.17 13.84
C ALA A 345 -4.28 2.51 12.56
N VAL A 346 -3.76 2.90 11.39
CA VAL A 346 -4.18 2.34 10.09
C VAL A 346 -3.83 0.85 10.05
N MET A 347 -4.80 0.00 9.75
CA MET A 347 -4.58 -1.44 9.58
C MET A 347 -3.78 -1.68 8.30
N GLY A 348 -2.62 -2.34 8.40
CA GLY A 348 -1.79 -2.71 7.25
C GLY A 348 -2.20 -4.04 6.59
N ALA A 349 -1.40 -4.47 5.61
CA ALA A 349 -1.44 -5.79 4.96
C ALA A 349 0.00 -6.31 4.78
N HIS A 350 0.84 -6.09 5.79
CA HIS A 350 2.29 -6.29 5.73
C HIS A 350 2.77 -7.55 6.45
N THR A 351 2.02 -8.06 7.42
CA THR A 351 2.41 -9.24 8.20
C THR A 351 1.17 -10.08 8.43
N LEU A 352 1.01 -11.12 7.61
CA LEU A 352 -0.13 -12.02 7.71
C LEU A 352 -0.26 -12.56 9.14
N GLY A 353 -1.44 -12.37 9.74
CA GLY A 353 -1.74 -12.77 11.10
C GLY A 353 -1.41 -11.72 12.17
N PHE A 354 -0.71 -10.63 11.85
CA PHE A 354 -0.37 -9.58 12.81
C PHE A 354 -0.62 -8.16 12.30
N ASN A 355 -1.42 -7.97 11.25
CA ASN A 355 -1.79 -6.64 10.77
C ASN A 355 -2.63 -5.86 11.79
N THR A 356 -3.39 -6.57 12.64
CA THR A 356 -4.19 -5.94 13.70
C THR A 356 -3.31 -5.44 14.86
N ASN A 357 -3.51 -4.18 15.26
CA ASN A 357 -2.81 -3.50 16.35
C ASN A 357 -1.29 -3.38 16.19
N SER A 358 -0.80 -3.38 14.95
CA SER A 358 0.61 -3.16 14.63
C SER A 358 0.75 -2.14 13.49
N MET A 359 1.99 -1.82 13.15
CA MET A 359 2.32 -1.10 11.93
C MET A 359 3.46 -1.79 11.18
N GLY A 360 3.45 -1.67 9.86
CA GLY A 360 4.52 -2.14 8.99
C GLY A 360 5.44 -1.00 8.56
N VAL A 361 6.75 -1.20 8.71
CA VAL A 361 7.79 -0.28 8.23
C VAL A 361 8.66 -1.02 7.21
N ALA A 362 8.50 -0.72 5.93
CA ALA A 362 9.28 -1.35 4.85
C ALA A 362 10.50 -0.52 4.47
N VAL A 363 11.68 -1.10 4.62
CA VAL A 363 12.92 -0.51 4.12
C VAL A 363 13.09 -0.89 2.65
N LEU A 364 13.18 0.10 1.77
CA LEU A 364 13.37 -0.11 0.34
C LEU A 364 14.73 -0.75 0.07
N GLY A 365 14.73 -2.00 -0.34
CA GLY A 365 15.93 -2.76 -0.64
C GLY A 365 15.86 -4.25 -0.29
N THR A 366 16.98 -4.93 -0.51
CA THR A 366 17.21 -6.33 -0.12
C THR A 366 18.39 -6.39 0.84
N PHE A 367 18.14 -6.83 2.08
CA PHE A 367 19.11 -6.81 3.19
C PHE A 367 19.46 -8.20 3.73
N THR A 368 19.35 -9.23 2.88
CA THR A 368 19.85 -10.59 3.18
C THR A 368 21.37 -10.55 3.40
N SER A 369 22.10 -9.94 2.47
CA SER A 369 23.56 -9.79 2.50
C SER A 369 24.03 -8.34 2.54
N ALA A 370 23.25 -7.38 2.01
CA ALA A 370 23.59 -5.97 2.06
C ALA A 370 23.34 -5.38 3.45
N LYS A 371 24.30 -4.62 3.98
CA LYS A 371 24.17 -3.96 5.29
C LYS A 371 23.34 -2.68 5.16
N PRO A 372 22.33 -2.46 6.03
CA PRO A 372 21.68 -1.16 6.09
C PRO A 372 22.66 -0.12 6.62
N ASN A 373 22.65 1.08 6.05
CA ASN A 373 23.46 2.19 6.55
C ASN A 373 22.85 2.82 7.81
N SER A 374 23.63 3.68 8.47
CA SER A 374 23.23 4.34 9.71
C SER A 374 22.00 5.25 9.53
N ALA A 375 21.86 5.90 8.37
CA ALA A 375 20.71 6.75 8.06
C ALA A 375 19.39 5.94 8.09
N THR A 376 19.40 4.73 7.52
CA THR A 376 18.26 3.81 7.53
C THR A 376 17.87 3.39 8.95
N VAL A 377 18.86 2.93 9.75
CA VAL A 377 18.61 2.50 11.14
C VAL A 377 18.12 3.67 12.00
N THR A 378 18.67 4.87 11.80
CA THR A 378 18.26 6.10 12.47
C THR A 378 16.82 6.49 12.10
N ALA A 379 16.45 6.35 10.83
CA ALA A 379 15.09 6.62 10.37
C ALA A 379 14.07 5.67 11.01
N ILE A 380 14.37 4.36 11.09
CA ILE A 380 13.55 3.38 11.81
C ILE A 380 13.39 3.80 13.27
N ALA A 381 14.50 4.14 13.95
CA ALA A 381 14.48 4.52 15.35
C ALA A 381 13.64 5.79 15.61
N ARG A 382 13.80 6.83 14.77
CA ARG A 382 13.03 8.09 14.90
C ARG A 382 11.53 7.88 14.64
N LEU A 383 11.21 7.15 13.57
CA LEU A 383 9.82 6.82 13.23
C LEU A 383 9.14 6.03 14.34
N THR A 384 9.77 4.95 14.80
CA THR A 384 9.21 4.07 15.82
C THR A 384 9.13 4.76 17.18
N ALA A 385 10.12 5.57 17.57
CA ALA A 385 10.06 6.38 18.79
C ALA A 385 8.84 7.30 18.82
N TRP A 386 8.58 7.99 17.71
CA TRP A 386 7.43 8.88 17.59
C TRP A 386 6.12 8.11 17.55
N LYS A 387 5.97 7.21 16.57
CA LYS A 387 4.70 6.54 16.27
C LYS A 387 4.25 5.62 17.39
N LEU A 388 5.13 4.80 17.97
CA LEU A 388 4.80 3.96 19.12
C LEU A 388 4.53 4.81 20.37
N GLY A 389 5.21 5.96 20.49
CA GLY A 389 5.00 6.93 21.56
C GLY A 389 3.57 7.49 21.57
N LEU A 390 2.99 7.74 20.40
CA LEU A 390 1.57 8.16 20.27
C LEU A 390 0.59 7.16 20.92
N PHE A 391 0.98 5.89 21.05
CA PHE A 391 0.18 4.81 21.62
C PHE A 391 0.76 4.27 22.95
N GLY A 392 1.75 4.96 23.54
CA GLY A 392 2.34 4.61 24.82
C GLY A 392 3.25 3.38 24.83
N ALA A 393 3.58 2.81 23.67
CA ALA A 393 4.40 1.60 23.59
C ALA A 393 5.90 1.94 23.77
N ASN A 394 6.59 1.14 24.60
CA ASN A 394 8.03 1.25 24.84
C ASN A 394 8.81 0.47 23.75
N PRO A 395 9.63 1.13 22.92
CA PRO A 395 10.39 0.50 21.84
C PRO A 395 11.33 -0.62 22.29
N ASN A 396 11.89 -0.52 23.51
CA ASN A 396 12.78 -1.55 24.06
C ASN A 396 12.03 -2.66 24.81
N GLY A 397 10.70 -2.56 24.89
CA GLY A 397 9.86 -3.49 25.61
C GLY A 397 9.42 -4.70 24.77
N LYS A 398 8.62 -5.54 25.41
CA LYS A 398 7.86 -6.62 24.77
C LYS A 398 6.36 -6.35 24.88
N THR A 399 5.59 -6.91 23.96
CA THR A 399 4.13 -6.81 23.94
C THR A 399 3.52 -8.14 23.53
N TYR A 400 2.21 -8.27 23.70
CA TYR A 400 1.44 -9.41 23.21
C TYR A 400 0.54 -8.99 22.06
N LEU A 401 0.60 -9.76 20.97
CA LEU A 401 -0.33 -9.69 19.85
C LEU A 401 -1.04 -11.03 19.69
N LYS A 402 -2.31 -10.98 19.32
CA LYS A 402 -3.10 -12.16 19.00
C LYS A 402 -2.97 -12.45 17.51
N SER A 403 -2.48 -13.64 17.17
CA SER A 403 -2.33 -14.09 15.78
C SER A 403 -3.71 -14.21 15.11
N GLY A 404 -3.84 -13.65 13.91
CA GLY A 404 -4.94 -13.88 12.96
C GLY A 404 -4.81 -15.20 12.20
N GLY A 405 -3.69 -15.91 12.37
CA GLY A 405 -3.32 -17.12 11.64
C GLY A 405 -2.22 -16.85 10.63
N GLY A 406 -1.31 -17.82 10.47
CA GLY A 406 -0.17 -17.78 9.56
C GLY A 406 0.64 -19.07 9.69
N ASN A 407 1.76 -19.16 8.97
CA ASN A 407 2.57 -20.38 8.93
C ASN A 407 3.42 -20.61 10.21
N LEU A 408 3.65 -19.58 11.02
CA LEU A 408 4.42 -19.68 12.27
C LEU A 408 3.54 -19.81 13.51
N TYR A 409 2.37 -19.15 13.52
CA TYR A 409 1.47 -19.13 14.67
C TYR A 409 0.02 -19.33 14.26
N ALA A 410 -0.61 -20.36 14.84
CA ALA A 410 -2.03 -20.63 14.67
C ALA A 410 -2.91 -19.43 15.09
N LYS A 411 -4.07 -19.32 14.43
CA LYS A 411 -5.07 -18.28 14.73
C LYS A 411 -5.48 -18.33 16.20
N GLY A 412 -5.57 -17.16 16.82
CA GLY A 412 -5.96 -17.00 18.22
C GLY A 412 -4.81 -17.09 19.22
N LYS A 413 -3.61 -17.53 18.83
CA LYS A 413 -2.45 -17.60 19.72
C LYS A 413 -2.01 -16.20 20.15
N ASN A 414 -1.88 -15.98 21.46
CA ASN A 414 -1.22 -14.78 21.99
C ASN A 414 0.29 -14.98 21.96
N VAL A 415 0.99 -14.17 21.17
CA VAL A 415 2.43 -14.27 20.94
C VAL A 415 3.13 -13.08 21.61
N ARG A 416 4.18 -13.38 22.39
CA ARG A 416 5.02 -12.37 23.03
C ARG A 416 6.12 -11.94 22.06
N LEU A 417 6.07 -10.69 21.62
CA LEU A 417 6.98 -10.12 20.62
C LEU A 417 7.75 -8.93 21.19
N ASN A 418 8.85 -8.57 20.56
CA ASN A 418 9.45 -7.27 20.81
C ASN A 418 8.51 -6.18 20.26
N VAL A 419 8.47 -5.02 20.91
CA VAL A 419 7.67 -3.90 20.41
C VAL A 419 8.15 -3.43 19.04
N ILE A 420 9.46 -3.53 18.76
CA ILE A 420 9.99 -3.46 17.39
C ILE A 420 10.50 -4.87 17.04
N SER A 421 9.80 -5.52 16.12
CA SER A 421 10.06 -6.88 15.67
C SER A 421 10.40 -6.91 14.18
N GLY A 422 11.13 -7.93 13.73
CA GLY A 422 11.29 -8.21 12.31
C GLY A 422 10.08 -8.96 11.78
N HIS A 423 9.84 -8.93 10.47
CA HIS A 423 8.76 -9.74 9.88
C HIS A 423 8.87 -11.22 10.27
N ARG A 424 10.08 -11.78 10.21
CA ARG A 424 10.42 -13.15 10.63
C ARG A 424 10.03 -13.54 12.06
N ASP A 425 9.76 -12.57 12.94
CA ASP A 425 9.31 -12.84 14.31
C ASP A 425 7.83 -13.20 14.37
N GLY A 426 7.04 -12.81 13.36
CA GLY A 426 5.59 -13.05 13.28
C GLY A 426 5.19 -14.08 12.21
N PHE A 427 6.06 -14.31 11.23
CA PHE A 427 5.81 -15.20 10.10
C PHE A 427 7.12 -15.92 9.71
N ALA A 428 7.07 -17.14 9.19
CA ALA A 428 8.28 -17.82 8.71
C ALA A 428 8.66 -17.26 7.33
N THR A 429 9.61 -16.31 7.32
CA THR A 429 10.10 -15.56 6.15
C THR A 429 11.55 -15.12 6.37
N GLU A 430 12.29 -14.84 5.30
CA GLU A 430 13.59 -14.20 5.41
C GLU A 430 13.49 -12.70 5.70
N CYS A 431 12.36 -12.06 5.48
CA CYS A 431 12.16 -10.63 5.73
C CYS A 431 12.40 -10.29 7.22
N PRO A 432 13.13 -9.20 7.58
CA PRO A 432 13.64 -8.10 6.75
C PRO A 432 15.06 -8.33 6.17
N GLY A 433 15.50 -9.57 6.04
CA GLY A 433 16.86 -9.93 5.69
C GLY A 433 17.80 -9.94 6.91
N LYS A 434 18.82 -10.82 6.87
CA LYS A 434 19.72 -11.08 8.01
C LYS A 434 20.43 -9.82 8.51
N GLN A 435 20.90 -8.96 7.60
CA GLN A 435 21.68 -7.78 7.99
C GLN A 435 20.81 -6.70 8.66
N LEU A 436 19.60 -6.47 8.15
CA LEU A 436 18.68 -5.51 8.74
C LEU A 436 18.09 -6.03 10.04
N TYR A 437 17.74 -7.32 10.10
CA TYR A 437 17.29 -7.96 11.33
C TYR A 437 18.32 -7.83 12.46
N GLY A 438 19.61 -8.03 12.16
CA GLY A 438 20.71 -7.84 13.11
C GLY A 438 20.83 -6.42 13.69
N LYS A 439 20.22 -5.40 13.07
CA LYS A 439 20.22 -4.01 13.55
C LYS A 439 18.99 -3.63 14.37
N LEU A 440 18.01 -4.51 14.54
CA LEU A 440 16.79 -4.19 15.27
C LEU A 440 17.04 -3.92 16.77
N GLY A 441 18.07 -4.56 17.36
CA GLY A 441 18.50 -4.23 18.73
C GLY A 441 18.94 -2.77 18.86
N THR A 442 19.80 -2.31 17.95
CA THR A 442 20.24 -0.91 17.89
C THR A 442 19.06 0.06 17.68
N ALA A 443 18.13 -0.29 16.77
CA ALA A 443 16.94 0.53 16.53
C ALA A 443 16.06 0.64 17.78
N ARG A 444 15.87 -0.45 18.55
CA ARG A 444 15.12 -0.46 19.82
C ARG A 444 15.73 0.47 20.86
N SER A 445 17.03 0.34 21.11
CA SER A 445 17.74 1.19 22.08
C SER A 445 17.66 2.67 21.68
N ALA A 446 17.98 3.00 20.42
CA ALA A 446 17.93 4.37 19.94
C ALA A 446 16.51 4.96 19.99
N ALA A 447 15.49 4.17 19.64
CA ALA A 447 14.09 4.61 19.70
C ALA A 447 13.64 4.89 21.14
N ALA A 448 14.05 4.07 22.11
CA ALA A 448 13.77 4.31 23.52
C ALA A 448 14.44 5.60 24.02
N THR A 449 15.70 5.84 23.67
CA THR A 449 16.39 7.11 23.95
C THR A 449 15.67 8.30 23.34
N TYR A 450 15.20 8.18 22.09
CA TYR A 450 14.41 9.23 21.44
C TYR A 450 13.07 9.49 22.14
N GLN A 451 12.44 8.49 22.74
CA GLN A 451 11.27 8.67 23.62
C GLN A 451 11.60 9.29 24.98
N GLY A 452 12.88 9.28 25.38
CA GLY A 452 13.35 9.74 26.68
C GLY A 452 13.21 8.68 27.78
N ARG A 453 13.37 7.41 27.43
CA ARG A 453 13.36 6.26 28.35
C ARG A 453 14.76 5.78 28.68
#